data_AF-A0A3C1MBT3-F1
#
_entry.id   AF-A0A3C1MBT3-F1
#
_cell.length_a   1.000
_cell.length_b   1.000
_cell.length_c   1.000
_cell.angle_alpha   90.00
_cell.angle_beta   90.00
_cell.angle_gamma   90.00
#
_symmetry.space_group_name_H-M   'P 1'
#
loop_
_entity.id
_entity.type
_entity.pdbx_description
1 polymer ?
#
loop_
_entity_poly.entity_id
_entity_poly.type
_entity_poly.pdbx_seq_one_letter_code
_entity_poly.pdbx_strand_id
1 'polypeptide(L)' 'MRYAGKKKIRHTKSGMSRGKQPAYKKALVTLKEGEVIDFYSNIN' A
#
# COMPACT_ATOMS: atom_id res chain seq x y z
N MET A 1 -1.58 -5.22 -11.27
CA MET A 1 -2.57 -4.10 -11.21
C MET A 1 -1.91 -2.83 -10.68
N ARG A 2 -2.12 -1.67 -11.30
CA ARG A 2 -1.61 -0.37 -10.80
C ARG A 2 -2.73 0.37 -10.07
N TYR A 3 -2.48 0.82 -8.85
CA TYR A 3 -3.43 1.58 -8.04
C TYR A 3 -2.95 3.02 -7.83
N ALA A 4 -3.88 3.96 -7.99
CA ALA A 4 -3.63 5.36 -7.66
C ALA A 4 -3.53 5.52 -6.13
N GLY A 5 -2.57 6.34 -5.68
CA GLY A 5 -2.49 6.70 -4.26
C GLY A 5 -3.68 7.56 -3.79
N LYS A 6 -3.96 7.54 -2.49
CA LYS A 6 -5.08 8.29 -1.90
C LYS A 6 -4.76 9.79 -1.86
N LYS A 7 -5.72 10.63 -2.25
CA LYS A 7 -5.63 12.09 -2.04
C LYS A 7 -5.63 12.37 -0.54
N LYS A 8 -4.71 13.23 -0.08
CA LYS A 8 -4.61 13.66 1.32
C LYS A 8 -4.62 15.18 1.38
N ILE A 9 -5.34 15.70 2.35
CA ILE A 9 -5.39 17.13 2.65
C ILE A 9 -5.00 17.28 4.11
N ARG A 10 -4.07 18.19 4.42
CA ARG A 10 -3.67 18.52 5.78
C ARG A 10 -3.95 20.00 6.03
N HIS A 11 -4.68 20.29 7.09
CA HIS A 11 -4.93 21.65 7.56
C HIS A 11 -3.83 22.02 8.57
N THR A 12 -3.09 23.08 8.29
CA THR A 12 -2.08 23.66 9.18
C THR A 12 -2.48 25.09 9.54
N LYS A 13 -1.90 25.66 10.60
CA LYS A 13 -2.20 27.04 11.00
C LYS A 13 -1.90 28.07 9.89
N SER A 14 -0.93 27.76 9.03
CA SER A 14 -0.51 28.58 7.89
C SER A 14 -1.31 28.34 6.59
N GLY A 15 -2.23 27.38 6.57
CA GLY A 15 -3.07 27.11 5.40
C GLY A 15 -3.40 25.63 5.16
N MET A 16 -3.86 25.31 3.95
CA MET A 16 -4.26 23.96 3.55
C MET A 16 -3.24 23.35 2.58
N SER A 17 -2.56 22.29 3.01
CA SER A 17 -1.64 21.52 2.15
C SER A 17 -2.38 20.36 1.49
N ARG A 18 -2.34 20.31 0.15
CA ARG A 18 -2.95 19.24 -0.65
C ARG A 18 -1.87 18.37 -1.27
N GLY A 19 -2.02 17.06 -1.15
CA GLY A 19 -1.10 16.08 -1.71
C GLY A 19 -1.78 14.75 -2.00
N LYS A 20 -0.99 13.77 -2.43
CA LYS A 20 -1.46 12.41 -2.71
C LYS A 20 -0.37 11.42 -2.32
N GLN A 21 -0.76 10.25 -1.82
CA GLN A 21 0.19 9.17 -1.59
C GLN A 21 0.79 8.68 -2.92
N PRO A 22 2.00 8.10 -2.93
CA PRO A 22 2.54 7.46 -4.13
C PRO A 22 1.60 6.39 -4.68
N ALA A 23 1.57 6.26 -6.00
CA ALA A 23 0.91 5.13 -6.66
C ALA A 23 1.73 3.86 -6.45
N TYR A 24 1.08 2.70 -6.45
CA TYR A 24 1.76 1.41 -6.25
C TYR A 24 1.20 0.34 -7.19
N LYS A 25 2.00 -0.70 -7.44
CA LYS A 25 1.66 -1.83 -8.31
C LYS A 25 1.51 -3.09 -7.47
N LYS A 26 0.36 -3.76 -7.57
CA LYS A 26 0.12 -5.11 -7.02
C LYS A 26 0.42 -6.18 -8.07
N ALA A 27 0.90 -7.32 -7.61
CA ALA A 27 1.01 -8.56 -8.39
C ALA A 27 0.14 -9.64 -7.74
N LEU A 28 -0.49 -10.47 -8.58
CA LEU A 28 -1.10 -11.73 -8.17
C LEU A 28 -0.11 -12.81 -8.59
N VAL A 29 0.28 -13.68 -7.67
CA VAL A 29 1.28 -14.72 -7.90
C VAL A 29 0.64 -16.08 -7.67
N THR A 30 0.96 -17.02 -8.55
CA THR A 30 0.51 -18.41 -8.45
C THR A 30 1.62 -19.22 -7.81
N LEU A 31 1.27 -20.00 -6.80
CA LEU A 31 2.19 -20.92 -6.12
C LEU A 31 2.10 -22.31 -6.75
N LYS A 32 3.15 -23.11 -6.55
CA LYS A 32 3.06 -24.54 -6.86
C LYS A 32 2.18 -25.23 -5.82
N GLU A 33 1.69 -26.40 -6.17
CA GLU A 33 0.87 -27.21 -5.27
C GLU A 33 1.66 -27.57 -4.00
N GLY A 34 1.02 -27.42 -2.83
CA GLY A 34 1.62 -27.66 -1.52
C GLY A 34 2.46 -26.51 -0.95
N GLU A 35 2.73 -25.45 -1.70
CA GLU A 35 3.45 -24.27 -1.20
C GLU A 35 2.49 -23.25 -0.54
N VAL A 36 2.91 -22.70 0.59
CA VAL A 36 2.15 -21.68 1.35
C VAL A 36 3.07 -20.52 1.68
N ILE A 37 2.58 -19.29 1.48
CA ILE A 37 3.25 -18.08 1.98
C ILE A 37 2.67 -17.75 3.35
N ASP A 38 3.45 -17.98 4.41
CA ASP A 38 3.13 -17.49 5.74
C ASP A 38 3.67 -16.06 5.92
N PHE A 39 2.77 -15.13 6.25
CA PHE A 39 3.09 -13.71 6.42
C PHE A 39 3.40 -13.33 7.88
N TYR A 40 3.19 -14.23 8.83
CA TYR A 40 3.17 -13.89 10.25
C TYR A 40 4.20 -14.64 11.10
N SER A 41 5.00 -15.55 10.53
CA SER A 41 5.97 -16.36 11.29
C SER A 41 7.04 -15.56 12.04
N ASN A 42 7.23 -14.27 11.70
CA ASN A 42 8.31 -13.41 12.24
C ASN A 42 7.82 -12.35 13.23
N ILE A 43 6.59 -12.41 13.73
CA ILE A 43 6.06 -11.47 14.72
C ILE A 43 6.05 -12.17 16.09
N ASN A 44 7.06 -11.89 16.91
CA ASN A 44 7.12 -12.23 18.35
C ASN A 44 7.42 -10.97 19.15
#